data_AF-A0A640P1D4-F1
#
_entry.id   AF-A0A640P1D4-F1
#
_cell.length_a   1.000
_cell.length_b   1.000
_cell.length_c   1.000
_cell.angle_alpha   90.00
_cell.angle_beta   90.00
_cell.angle_gamma   90.00
#
_symmetry.space_group_name_H-M   'P 1'
#
loop_
_entity.id
_entity.type
_entity.pdbx_description
1 polymer ?
#
loop_
_entity_poly.entity_id
_entity_poly.type
_entity_poly.pdbx_seq_one_letter_code
_entity_poly.pdbx_strand_id
1 'polypeptide(L)'
;MISEADWKHFKQVKADALDKCCQQVLDDVRKGIDDPELSNHAKYLYLYKLMENSDKRIVNIFDYNARSKAMLQLALMKSDGLLEAKQISGFSDELQSFINSRD
;
A
#
# COMPACT_ATOMS: atom_id res chain seq x y z
N MET A 1 17.20 14.90 3.46
CA MET A 1 16.53 14.42 4.70
C MET A 1 15.10 14.93 4.63
N ILE A 2 14.09 14.10 4.86
CA ILE A 2 12.67 14.52 4.76
C ILE A 2 12.42 15.69 5.71
N SER A 3 11.77 16.75 5.24
CA SER A 3 11.43 17.94 6.04
C SER A 3 10.33 17.63 7.09
N GLU A 4 10.13 18.50 8.09
CA GLU A 4 9.03 18.28 9.05
C GLU A 4 7.65 18.31 8.39
N ALA A 5 7.48 19.20 7.40
CA ALA A 5 6.26 19.30 6.62
C ALA A 5 5.99 18.01 5.84
N ASP A 6 7.00 17.53 5.11
CA ASP A 6 6.90 16.27 4.36
C ASP A 6 6.67 15.07 5.28
N TRP A 7 7.28 15.06 6.47
CA TRP A 7 7.08 14.01 7.44
C TRP A 7 5.65 13.98 8.00
N LYS A 8 5.06 15.16 8.27
CA LYS A 8 3.67 15.26 8.69
C LYS A 8 2.72 14.78 7.59
N HIS A 9 2.96 15.19 6.35
CA HIS A 9 2.18 14.74 5.18
C HIS A 9 2.34 13.23 4.96
N PHE A 10 3.56 12.71 5.05
CA PHE A 10 3.86 11.28 4.94
C PHE A 10 3.04 10.43 5.90
N LYS A 11 2.85 10.85 7.16
CA LYS A 11 2.04 10.08 8.12
C LYS A 11 0.59 9.93 7.68
N GLN A 12 0.02 10.99 7.08
CA GLN A 12 -1.34 10.95 6.53
C GLN A 12 -1.39 10.03 5.32
N VAL A 13 -0.48 10.23 4.36
CA VAL A 13 -0.37 9.38 3.16
C VAL A 13 -0.15 7.91 3.51
N LYS A 14 0.67 7.60 4.53
CA LYS A 14 0.89 6.23 5.02
C LYS A 14 -0.40 5.58 5.52
N ALA A 15 -1.21 6.32 6.29
CA ALA A 15 -2.48 5.82 6.80
C ALA A 15 -3.49 5.58 5.67
N ASP A 16 -3.64 6.54 4.76
CA ASP A 16 -4.53 6.42 3.60
C ASP A 16 -4.11 5.28 2.66
N ALA A 17 -2.81 5.13 2.42
CA ALA A 17 -2.27 4.06 1.58
C ALA A 17 -2.49 2.68 2.21
N LEU A 18 -2.39 2.57 3.55
CA LEU A 18 -2.68 1.33 4.26
C LEU A 18 -4.18 0.98 4.14
N ASP A 19 -5.06 1.95 4.34
CA ASP A 19 -6.50 1.76 4.19
C ASP A 19 -6.86 1.29 2.76
N LYS A 20 -6.30 1.95 1.74
CA LYS A 20 -6.47 1.54 0.34
C LYS A 20 -5.90 0.15 0.06
N CYS A 21 -4.75 -0.20 0.63
CA CYS A 21 -4.18 -1.55 0.51
C CYS A 21 -5.14 -2.60 1.10
N CYS A 22 -5.68 -2.35 2.30
CA CYS A 22 -6.67 -3.22 2.92
C CYS A 22 -7.94 -3.31 2.08
N GLN A 23 -8.42 -2.20 1.53
CA GLN A 23 -9.59 -2.18 0.65
C GLN A 23 -9.39 -3.06 -0.60
N GLN A 24 -8.23 -2.99 -1.25
CA GLN A 24 -7.91 -3.86 -2.39
C GLN A 24 -7.95 -5.35 -2.01
N VAL A 25 -7.38 -5.72 -0.86
CA VAL A 25 -7.40 -7.10 -0.36
C VAL A 25 -8.83 -7.56 -0.10
N LEU A 26 -9.66 -6.72 0.53
CA LEU A 26 -11.06 -7.04 0.79
C LEU A 26 -11.90 -7.19 -0.48
N ASP A 27 -11.58 -6.42 -1.53
CA ASP A 27 -12.22 -6.56 -2.83
C ASP A 27 -11.83 -7.88 -3.52
N ASP A 28 -10.59 -8.32 -3.39
CA ASP A 28 -10.14 -9.62 -3.89
C ASP A 28 -10.74 -10.79 -3.09
N VAL A 29 -10.92 -10.62 -1.77
CA VAL A 29 -11.66 -11.57 -0.92
C VAL A 29 -13.09 -11.75 -1.44
N ARG A 30 -13.80 -10.65 -1.73
CA ARG A 30 -15.17 -10.70 -2.29
C ARG A 30 -15.20 -11.46 -3.61
N LYS A 31 -14.29 -11.16 -4.54
CA LYS A 31 -14.19 -11.87 -5.84
C LYS A 31 -14.02 -13.37 -5.64
N GLY A 32 -13.14 -13.80 -4.73
CA GLY A 32 -12.92 -15.22 -4.48
C GLY A 32 -14.09 -15.93 -3.79
N ILE A 33 -14.80 -15.24 -2.90
CA ILE A 33 -16.01 -15.78 -2.25
C ILE A 33 -17.15 -15.94 -3.26
N ASP A 34 -17.34 -14.94 -4.11
CA ASP A 34 -18.47 -14.86 -5.03
C ASP A 34 -18.25 -15.64 -6.34
N ASP A 35 -17.05 -16.20 -6.55
CA ASP A 35 -16.73 -17.02 -7.72
C ASP A 35 -17.61 -18.29 -7.77
N PRO A 36 -18.52 -18.43 -8.74
CA PRO A 36 -19.43 -19.57 -8.83
C PRO A 36 -18.74 -20.86 -9.30
N GLU A 37 -17.55 -20.76 -9.92
CA GLU A 37 -16.84 -21.90 -10.49
C GLU A 37 -16.01 -22.67 -9.44
N LEU A 38 -15.78 -22.06 -8.27
CA LEU A 38 -15.00 -22.66 -7.19
C LEU A 38 -15.86 -23.43 -6.19
N SER A 39 -15.40 -24.62 -5.81
CA SER A 39 -15.93 -25.32 -4.63
C SER A 39 -15.62 -24.56 -3.34
N ASN A 40 -16.42 -24.78 -2.28
CA ASN A 40 -16.18 -24.14 -0.98
C ASN A 40 -14.77 -24.36 -0.43
N HIS A 41 -14.19 -25.55 -0.61
CA HIS A 41 -12.82 -25.83 -0.20
C HIS A 41 -11.79 -25.06 -1.04
N ALA A 42 -12.02 -24.92 -2.35
CA ALA A 42 -11.16 -24.11 -3.22
C ALA A 42 -11.22 -22.62 -2.83
N LYS A 43 -12.41 -22.08 -2.51
CA LYS A 43 -12.58 -20.73 -1.98
C LYS A 43 -11.80 -20.53 -0.69
N TYR A 44 -11.91 -21.48 0.26
CA TYR A 44 -11.16 -21.43 1.51
C TYR A 44 -9.64 -21.36 1.27
N LEU A 45 -9.10 -22.23 0.41
CA LEU A 45 -7.67 -22.25 0.10
C LEU A 45 -7.21 -20.97 -0.62
N TYR A 46 -8.03 -20.44 -1.52
CA TYR A 46 -7.77 -19.17 -2.19
C TYR A 46 -7.66 -18.04 -1.16
N LEU A 47 -8.65 -17.91 -0.26
CA LEU A 47 -8.65 -16.88 0.77
C LEU A 47 -7.47 -17.00 1.72
N TYR A 48 -7.13 -18.23 2.15
CA TYR A 48 -5.97 -18.46 3.01
C TYR A 48 -4.67 -17.92 2.39
N LYS A 49 -4.41 -18.26 1.12
CA LYS A 49 -3.22 -17.78 0.40
C LYS A 49 -3.27 -16.28 0.14
N LEU A 50 -4.43 -15.73 -0.19
CA LEU A 50 -4.62 -14.30 -0.40
C LEU A 50 -4.27 -13.52 0.86
N MET A 51 -4.79 -13.93 2.03
CA MET A 51 -4.50 -13.28 3.30
C MET A 51 -3.02 -13.40 3.68
N GLU A 52 -2.41 -14.57 3.50
CA GLU A 52 -0.98 -14.77 3.80
C GLU A 52 -0.08 -13.85 2.95
N ASN A 53 -0.35 -13.74 1.65
CA ASN A 53 0.41 -12.87 0.75
C ASN A 53 0.16 -11.39 1.04
N SER A 54 -1.08 -11.05 1.39
CA SER A 54 -1.46 -9.68 1.76
C SER A 54 -0.78 -9.21 3.03
N ASP A 55 -0.68 -10.08 4.04
CA ASP A 55 0.01 -9.78 5.30
C ASP A 55 1.51 -9.49 5.05
N LYS A 56 2.17 -10.35 4.24
CA LYS A 56 3.56 -10.13 3.83
C LYS A 56 3.74 -8.79 3.10
N ARG A 57 2.82 -8.44 2.19
CA ARG A 57 2.81 -7.16 1.49
C ARG A 57 2.65 -5.98 2.45
N ILE A 58 1.70 -6.04 3.38
CA ILE A 58 1.44 -4.99 4.37
C ILE A 58 2.66 -4.78 5.26
N VAL A 59 3.25 -5.84 5.81
CA VAL A 59 4.44 -5.75 6.64
C VAL A 59 5.60 -5.13 5.87
N ASN A 60 5.84 -5.57 4.63
CA ASN A 60 6.91 -5.07 3.79
C ASN A 60 6.78 -3.57 3.46
N ILE A 61 5.56 -3.06 3.32
CA ILE A 61 5.34 -1.65 2.96
C ILE A 61 5.24 -0.75 4.20
N PHE A 62 4.58 -1.20 5.28
CA PHE A 62 4.10 -0.30 6.33
C PHE A 62 4.76 -0.48 7.70
N ASP A 63 5.49 -1.57 7.97
CA ASP A 63 5.98 -1.85 9.33
C ASP A 63 7.26 -1.06 9.73
N TYR A 64 7.55 0.03 9.01
CA TYR A 64 8.65 0.93 9.32
C TYR A 64 8.16 2.22 9.99
N ASN A 65 8.70 2.52 11.17
CA ASN A 65 8.33 3.70 11.98
C ASN A 65 9.35 4.84 11.93
N ALA A 66 10.54 4.60 11.38
CA ALA A 66 11.60 5.61 11.31
C ALA A 66 11.44 6.55 10.10
N ARG A 67 11.67 7.85 10.30
CA ARG A 67 11.66 8.86 9.23
C ARG A 67 12.66 8.59 8.12
N SER A 68 13.81 7.98 8.44
CA SER A 68 14.81 7.55 7.45
C SER A 68 14.28 6.49 6.47
N LYS A 69 13.18 5.79 6.82
CA LYS A 69 12.54 4.78 5.97
C LYS A 69 11.38 5.33 5.13
N ALA A 70 10.97 6.58 5.30
CA ALA A 70 9.80 7.10 4.58
C ALA A 70 9.99 7.17 3.06
N MET A 71 11.18 7.50 2.57
CA MET A 71 11.46 7.43 1.12
C MET A 71 11.31 6.01 0.57
N LEU A 72 11.80 4.99 1.30
CA LEU A 72 11.61 3.59 0.92
C LEU A 72 10.13 3.22 0.89
N GLN A 73 9.39 3.58 1.94
CA GLN A 73 7.95 3.31 2.03
C GLN A 73 7.18 4.00 0.88
N LEU A 74 7.50 5.25 0.56
CA LEU A 74 6.89 5.98 -0.56
C LEU A 74 7.17 5.32 -1.91
N ALA A 75 8.39 4.82 -2.13
CA ALA A 75 8.73 4.07 -3.34
C ALA A 75 7.91 2.77 -3.44
N LEU A 76 7.81 2.02 -2.34
CA LEU A 76 7.02 0.79 -2.30
C LEU A 76 5.52 1.06 -2.50
N MET A 77 4.95 2.08 -1.84
CA MET A 77 3.55 2.49 -2.04
C MET A 77 3.27 2.92 -3.50
N LYS A 78 4.25 3.54 -4.16
CA LYS A 78 4.13 3.96 -5.56
C LYS A 78 4.11 2.76 -6.51
N SER A 79 5.09 1.86 -6.42
CA SER A 79 5.15 0.65 -7.27
C SER A 79 3.93 -0.25 -7.07
N ASP A 80 3.31 -0.16 -5.91
CA ASP A 80 2.17 -0.96 -5.51
C ASP A 80 0.82 -0.27 -5.82
N GLY A 81 0.84 0.89 -6.50
CA GLY A 81 -0.35 1.61 -6.97
C GLY A 81 -1.19 2.26 -5.86
N LEU A 82 -0.61 2.41 -4.66
CA LEU A 82 -1.34 2.90 -3.49
C LEU A 82 -1.42 4.43 -3.45
N LEU A 83 -0.49 5.15 -4.09
CA LEU A 83 -0.48 6.61 -4.09
C LEU A 83 -1.40 7.24 -5.13
N GLU A 84 -2.14 8.27 -4.73
CA GLU A 84 -2.91 9.13 -5.62
C GLU A 84 -2.11 10.38 -6.01
N ALA A 85 -2.40 10.95 -7.19
CA ALA A 85 -1.73 12.17 -7.67
C ALA A 85 -1.81 13.33 -6.65
N LYS A 86 -2.96 13.51 -6.00
CA LYS A 86 -3.17 14.54 -4.97
C LYS A 86 -2.29 14.35 -3.73
N GLN A 87 -1.97 13.11 -3.38
CA GLN A 87 -1.10 12.79 -2.25
C GLN A 87 0.35 13.09 -2.64
N ILE A 88 0.75 12.76 -3.87
CA ILE A 88 2.10 13.05 -4.38
C ILE A 88 2.33 14.57 -4.42
N SER A 89 1.37 15.35 -4.94
CA SER A 89 1.49 16.82 -5.04
C SER A 89 1.59 17.55 -3.70
N GLY A 90 1.28 16.88 -2.57
CA GLY A 90 1.41 17.47 -1.24
C GLY A 90 2.83 17.42 -0.66
N PHE A 91 3.77 16.73 -1.30
CA PHE A 91 5.17 16.70 -0.91
C PHE A 91 5.99 17.83 -1.55
N SER A 92 7.19 18.08 -1.03
CA SER A 92 8.19 18.92 -1.68
C SER A 92 8.57 18.40 -3.08
N ASP A 93 9.05 19.30 -3.95
CA ASP A 93 9.44 18.98 -5.33
C ASP A 93 10.50 17.87 -5.41
N GLU A 94 11.42 17.82 -4.43
CA GLU A 94 12.44 16.77 -4.31
C GLU A 94 11.78 15.39 -4.14
N LEU A 95 10.83 15.28 -3.21
CA LEU A 95 10.12 14.03 -2.96
C LEU A 95 9.16 13.68 -4.10
N GLN A 96 8.49 14.64 -4.71
CA GLN A 96 7.67 14.40 -5.90
C GLN A 96 8.50 13.78 -7.03
N SER A 97 9.67 14.37 -7.32
CA SER A 97 10.59 13.86 -8.33
C SER A 97 11.07 12.46 -7.99
N PHE A 98 11.43 12.21 -6.73
CA PHE A 98 11.81 10.88 -6.25
C PHE A 98 10.69 9.87 -6.43
N ILE A 99 9.46 10.18 -6.00
CA ILE A 99 8.31 9.28 -6.07
C ILE A 99 7.98 8.96 -7.53
N ASN A 100 7.92 9.97 -8.39
CA ASN A 100 7.57 9.79 -9.80
C ASN A 100 8.66 9.06 -10.62
N SER A 101 9.87 8.93 -10.07
CA SER A 101 10.93 8.09 -10.66
C SER A 101 10.82 6.60 -10.32
N ARG A 102 9.83 6.22 -9.52
CA ARG A 102 9.54 4.82 -9.16
C ARG A 102 8.35 4.37 -9.99
N ASP A 103 8.63 3.59 -11.02
CA ASP A 103 7.63 2.90 -11.85
C ASP A 103 7.16 1.61 -11.17
#